data_AF-R9LLF7-F1
#
_entry.id   AF-R9LLF7-F1
#
_cell.length_a   1.000
_cell.length_b   1.000
_cell.length_c   1.000
_cell.angle_alpha   90.00
_cell.angle_beta   90.00
_cell.angle_gamma   90.00
#
_symmetry.space_group_name_H-M   'P 1'
#
loop_
_entity.id
_entity.type
_entity.pdbx_description
1 polymer ?
#
loop_
_entity_poly.entity_id
_entity_poly.type
_entity_poly.pdbx_seq_one_letter_code
_entity_poly.pdbx_strand_id
1 'polypeptide(L)'
;MSSLCRHKLLKSIQAVHGAVISYANCVCEDISEKEKEIFFKFGLELAVQLQELRRLYISLYQFDPLSGIPTVDTQCCTSKINHSEQNKTDKD
;
A
#
# COMPACT_ATOMS: atom_id res chain seq x y z
N MET A 1 -14.02 2.94 15.33
CA MET A 1 -14.55 2.14 14.21
C MET A 1 -14.38 0.66 14.52
N SER A 2 -15.33 -0.21 14.16
CA SER A 2 -15.23 -1.64 14.45
C SER A 2 -14.06 -2.28 13.70
N SER A 3 -13.34 -3.20 14.35
CA SER A 3 -12.27 -4.01 13.73
C SER A 3 -12.75 -4.74 12.47
N LEU A 4 -14.04 -5.10 12.43
CA LEU A 4 -14.71 -5.70 11.28
C LEU A 4 -14.72 -4.78 10.06
N CYS A 5 -14.98 -3.48 10.24
CA CYS A 5 -15.00 -2.52 9.14
C CYS A 5 -13.60 -2.34 8.53
N ARG A 6 -12.57 -2.21 9.37
CA ARG A 6 -11.16 -2.16 8.93
C ARG A 6 -10.79 -3.39 8.10
N HIS A 7 -11.12 -4.58 8.60
CA HIS A 7 -10.81 -5.84 7.93
C HIS A 7 -11.52 -6.00 6.59
N LYS A 8 -12.81 -5.66 6.53
CA LYS A 8 -13.59 -5.69 5.29
C LYS A 8 -13.02 -4.72 4.26
N LEU A 9 -12.71 -3.49 4.67
CA LEU A 9 -12.12 -2.48 3.78
C LEU A 9 -10.75 -2.95 3.24
N LEU A 10 -9.88 -3.50 4.10
CA LEU A 10 -8.59 -4.05 3.68
C LEU A 10 -8.77 -5.17 2.65
N LYS A 11 -9.68 -6.12 2.90
CA LYS A 11 -9.97 -7.21 1.95
C LYS A 11 -10.50 -6.70 0.62
N SER A 12 -11.36 -5.69 0.62
CA SER A 12 -11.86 -5.07 -0.61
C SER A 12 -10.72 -4.43 -1.40
N ILE A 13 -9.81 -3.70 -0.75
CA ILE A 13 -8.63 -3.10 -1.38
C ILE A 13 -7.75 -4.18 -2.02
N GLN A 14 -7.45 -5.26 -1.29
CA GLN A 14 -6.63 -6.37 -1.78
C GLN A 14 -7.26 -7.06 -2.99
N ALA A 15 -8.58 -7.27 -2.97
CA ALA A 15 -9.30 -7.89 -4.08
C ALA A 15 -9.25 -7.03 -5.35
N VAL A 16 -9.51 -5.73 -5.23
CA VAL A 16 -9.47 -4.80 -6.37
C VAL A 16 -8.04 -4.66 -6.92
N HIS A 17 -7.04 -4.56 -6.04
CA HIS A 17 -5.63 -4.53 -6.43
C HIS A 17 -5.23 -5.78 -7.21
N GLY A 18 -5.63 -6.96 -6.74
CA GLY A 18 -5.42 -8.23 -7.46
C GLY A 18 -6.06 -8.21 -8.84
N ALA A 19 -7.31 -7.75 -8.94
CA ALA A 19 -7.99 -7.63 -10.22
C ALA A 19 -7.25 -6.69 -11.19
N VAL A 20 -6.82 -5.50 -10.75
CA VAL A 20 -6.06 -4.56 -11.58
C VAL A 20 -4.77 -5.18 -12.12
N ILE A 21 -4.02 -5.92 -11.28
CA ILE A 21 -2.81 -6.62 -11.72
C ILE A 21 -3.14 -7.70 -12.75
N SER A 22 -4.19 -8.51 -12.52
CA SER A 22 -4.64 -9.51 -13.47
C SER A 22 -5.01 -8.89 -14.82
N TYR A 23 -5.76 -7.78 -14.80
CA TYR A 23 -6.10 -7.02 -16.01
C TYR A 23 -4.86 -6.53 -16.76
N ALA A 24 -3.91 -5.92 -16.05
CA ALA A 24 -2.67 -5.43 -16.65
C ALA A 24 -1.84 -6.54 -17.32
N ASN A 25 -1.87 -7.76 -16.78
CA ASN A 25 -1.17 -8.89 -17.36
C ASN A 25 -1.90 -9.49 -18.58
N CYS A 26 -3.24 -9.47 -18.60
CA CYS A 26 -4.03 -9.99 -19.73
C CYS A 26 -4.04 -9.07 -20.96
N VAL A 27 -3.77 -7.78 -20.82
CA VAL A 27 -3.68 -6.83 -21.95
C VAL A 27 -2.51 -7.18 -22.91
N CYS A 28 -1.55 -7.98 -22.47
CA CYS A 28 -0.42 -8.44 -23.27
C CYS A 28 -0.72 -9.66 -24.17
N GLU A 29 -1.92 -10.23 -24.09
CA GLU A 29 -2.33 -11.35 -24.95
C GLU A 29 -2.84 -10.85 -26.32
N ASP A 30 -2.79 -11.70 -27.35
CA ASP A 30 -3.35 -11.43 -28.67
C ASP A 30 -4.89 -11.46 -28.62
N ILE A 31 -5.48 -10.43 -28.01
CA ILE A 31 -6.92 -10.19 -27.95
C ILE A 31 -7.35 -9.18 -29.01
N SER A 32 -8.62 -9.22 -29.41
CA SER A 32 -9.15 -8.28 -30.41
C SER A 32 -9.12 -6.84 -29.92
N GLU A 33 -9.04 -5.85 -30.82
CA GLU A 33 -9.05 -4.42 -30.44
C GLU A 33 -10.28 -4.03 -29.62
N LYS A 34 -11.45 -4.62 -29.93
CA LYS A 34 -12.68 -4.42 -29.16
C LYS A 34 -12.56 -4.95 -27.73
N GLU A 35 -11.94 -6.11 -27.56
CA GLU A 35 -11.66 -6.65 -26.23
C GLU A 35 -10.68 -5.75 -25.50
N LYS A 36 -9.58 -5.31 -26.14
CA LYS A 36 -8.63 -4.38 -25.52
C LYS A 36 -9.30 -3.13 -24.98
N GLU A 37 -10.19 -2.50 -25.77
CA GLU A 37 -10.92 -1.31 -25.33
C GLU A 37 -11.78 -1.59 -24.09
N ILE A 38 -12.47 -2.73 -24.06
CA ILE A 38 -13.27 -3.18 -22.91
C ILE A 38 -12.36 -3.42 -21.69
N PHE A 39 -11.24 -4.12 -21.89
CA PHE A 39 -10.25 -4.40 -20.84
C PHE A 39 -9.67 -3.10 -20.27
N PHE A 40 -9.32 -2.13 -21.12
CA PHE A 40 -8.84 -0.82 -20.69
C PHE A 40 -9.88 -0.04 -19.90
N LYS A 41 -11.13 -0.03 -20.36
CA LYS A 41 -12.22 0.68 -19.68
C LYS A 41 -12.47 0.12 -18.28
N PHE A 42 -12.62 -1.20 -18.14
CA PHE A 42 -12.83 -1.83 -16.84
C PHE A 42 -11.60 -1.75 -15.95
N GLY A 43 -10.40 -1.92 -16.51
CA GLY A 43 -9.14 -1.76 -15.79
C GLY A 43 -9.00 -0.35 -15.20
N LEU A 44 -9.34 0.69 -15.97
CA LEU A 44 -9.33 2.08 -15.51
C LEU A 44 -10.34 2.31 -14.37
N GLU A 45 -11.56 1.79 -14.52
CA GLU A 45 -12.59 1.92 -13.49
C GLU A 45 -12.16 1.26 -12.16
N LEU A 46 -11.58 0.06 -12.22
CA LEU A 46 -11.03 -0.63 -11.06
C LEU A 46 -9.86 0.14 -10.43
N ALA A 47 -8.99 0.75 -11.23
CA ALA A 47 -7.89 1.56 -10.72
C ALA A 47 -8.37 2.79 -9.94
N VAL A 48 -9.42 3.47 -10.44
CA VAL A 48 -10.05 4.60 -9.74
C VAL A 48 -10.71 4.14 -8.43
N GLN A 49 -11.45 3.02 -8.46
CA GLN A 49 -12.05 2.45 -7.25
C GLN A 49 -10.99 2.08 -6.20
N LEU A 50 -9.87 1.50 -6.64
CA LEU A 50 -8.74 1.18 -5.77
C LEU A 50 -8.16 2.44 -5.12
N GLN A 51 -8.00 3.51 -5.89
CA GLN A 51 -7.48 4.78 -5.39
C GLN A 51 -8.38 5.37 -4.30
N GLU A 52 -9.70 5.40 -4.50
CA GLU A 52 -10.62 5.93 -3.49
C GLU A 52 -10.66 5.07 -2.23
N LEU A 53 -10.69 3.74 -2.35
CA LEU A 53 -10.66 2.85 -1.19
C LEU A 53 -9.34 2.98 -0.40
N ARG A 54 -8.21 3.08 -1.10
CA ARG A 54 -6.89 3.29 -0.49
C ARG A 54 -6.82 4.64 0.21
N ARG A 55 -7.33 5.71 -0.41
CA ARG A 55 -7.41 7.05 0.20
C ARG A 55 -8.24 7.04 1.47
N LEU A 56 -9.41 6.38 1.44
CA LEU A 56 -10.26 6.21 2.61
C LEU A 56 -9.52 5.45 3.73
N TYR A 57 -8.89 4.32 3.42
CA TYR A 57 -8.16 3.53 4.41
C TYR A 57 -7.02 4.33 5.06
N ILE A 58 -6.23 5.05 4.25
CA ILE A 58 -5.16 5.92 4.74
C ILE A 58 -5.73 7.00 5.65
N SER A 59 -6.81 7.68 5.25
CA SER A 59 -7.41 8.76 6.06
C SER A 59 -7.90 8.27 7.43
N LEU A 60 -8.35 7.01 7.52
CA LEU A 60 -8.88 6.41 8.74
C LEU A 60 -7.81 5.80 9.64
N TYR A 61 -6.73 5.28 9.05
CA TYR A 61 -5.75 4.44 9.76
C TYR A 61 -4.30 4.91 9.65
N GLN A 62 -4.02 6.00 8.93
CA GLN A 62 -2.70 6.60 8.74
C GLN A 62 -1.62 5.63 8.24
N PHE A 63 -2.07 4.66 7.47
CA PHE A 63 -1.26 3.54 6.99
C PHE A 63 -1.69 3.18 5.58
N ASP A 64 -0.73 3.00 4.69
CA ASP A 64 -1.01 2.55 3.35
C ASP A 64 -1.14 1.02 3.29
N PRO A 65 -2.33 0.49 2.97
CA PRO A 65 -2.59 -0.94 2.99
C PRO A 65 -1.86 -1.73 1.89
N LEU A 66 -1.31 -1.06 0.86
CA LEU A 66 -0.59 -1.72 -0.23
C LEU A 66 0.94 -1.68 -0.06
N SER A 67 1.50 -0.55 0.36
CA SER A 67 2.95 -0.41 0.57
C SER A 67 3.40 -0.85 1.96
N GLY A 68 2.48 -0.89 2.93
CA GLY A 68 2.81 -1.14 4.32
C GLY A 68 3.50 0.04 5.03
N ILE A 69 3.57 1.20 4.38
CA ILE A 69 4.28 2.37 4.88
C ILE A 69 3.30 3.28 5.65
N PRO A 70 3.65 3.71 6.88
CA PRO A 70 2.91 4.76 7.58
C PRO A 70 2.93 6.07 6.79
N THR A 71 1.78 6.74 6.66
CA THR A 71 1.66 7.97 5.86
C THR A 71 1.95 9.25 6.63
N VAL A 72 2.05 9.15 7.96
CA VAL A 72 2.56 10.24 8.80
C VAL A 72 4.05 10.02 8.95
N ASP A 73 4.84 11.09 8.81
CA ASP A 73 6.25 11.14 9.13
C ASP A 73 6.50 10.65 10.57
N THR A 74 6.61 9.33 10.76
CA THR A 74 7.44 8.78 11.82
C THR A 74 8.88 9.05 11.43
N GLN A 75 9.26 10.32 11.48
CA GLN A 75 10.65 10.75 11.50
C GLN A 75 11.36 9.99 12.62
N CYS A 76 12.33 9.19 12.21
CA CYS A 76 13.64 9.13 12.84
C CYS A 76 13.65 8.85 14.36
N CYS A 77 13.41 7.61 14.76
CA CYS A 77 13.84 7.08 16.05
C CYS A 77 14.56 5.73 15.87
N THR A 78 15.55 5.65 14.97
CA THR A 78 16.53 4.56 14.92
C THR A 78 17.97 5.05 15.11
N SER A 79 18.15 6.23 15.68
CA SER A 79 19.49 6.83 15.87
C SER A 79 19.76 7.15 17.34
N LYS A 80 19.75 6.14 18.22
CA LYS A 80 20.70 6.01 19.35
C LYS A 80 20.86 4.53 19.70
N ILE A 81 21.48 3.77 18.79
CA ILE A 81 22.21 2.57 19.20
C ILE A 81 23.38 3.08 20.05
N ASN A 82 23.44 2.63 21.30
CA ASN A 82 24.51 2.90 22.25
C ASN A 82 25.89 2.61 21.61
N HIS A 83 26.59 3.66 21.20
CA HIS A 83 28.02 3.63 20.99
C HIS A 83 28.66 4.69 21.89
N SER A 84 29.03 4.25 23.08
CA SER A 84 30.28 4.64 23.76
C SER A 84 30.36 3.96 25.14
N GLU A 85 30.51 2.63 25.13
CA GLU A 85 31.48 2.04 26.05
C GLU A 85 32.86 2.44 25.53
N GLN A 86 33.58 3.27 26.29
CA GLN A 86 35.04 3.42 26.38
C GLN A 86 35.39 4.85 26.78
N ASN A 87 35.43 5.09 28.09
CA ASN A 87 36.46 5.90 28.73
C ASN A 87 36.35 5.75 30.26
N LYS A 88 36.95 4.69 30.79
CA LYS A 88 37.42 4.63 32.18
C LYS A 88 38.75 3.89 32.19
N THR A 89 39.80 4.63 31.87
CA THR A 89 41.14 4.35 32.37
C THR A 89 41.84 5.69 32.55
N ASP A 90 42.63 5.76 33.62
CA ASP A 90 43.53 6.84 34.05
C ASP A 90 42.91 8.02 34.80
N LYS A 91 42.78 7.82 36.12
CA LYS A 91 43.36 8.69 37.16
C LYS A 91 43.25 8.03 38.53
N ASP A 92 44.36 7.46 39.01
CA ASP A 92 45.04 7.81 40.26
C ASP A 92 46.22 6.84 40.51
#